data_AF-A0A1Y4W793-F1
#
_entry.id   AF-A0A1Y4W793-F1
#
_cell.length_a   1.000
_cell.length_b   1.000
_cell.length_c   1.000
_cell.angle_alpha   90.00
_cell.angle_beta   90.00
_cell.angle_gamma   90.00
#
_symmetry.space_group_name_H-M   'P 1'
#
loop_
_entity.id
_entity.type
_entity.pdbx_description
1 polymer ?
#
loop_
_entity_poly.entity_id
_entity_poly.type
_entity_poly.pdbx_seq_one_letter_code
_entity_poly.pdbx_strand_id
1 'polypeptide(L)' 'MNAGIRSFRTTPKRKEKRGIFCTIGRCTDCMMIVDGVPNTRTCVAIVRDGMQVKTQEGLGSFEEKKGEDK' A
#
# COMPACT_ATOMS: atom_id res chain seq x y z
N MET A 1 4.76 -5.96 11.48
CA MET A 1 5.49 -7.10 12.07
C MET A 1 4.80 -7.64 13.33
N ASN A 2 4.42 -6.79 14.29
CA ASN A 2 3.73 -7.23 15.52
C ASN A 2 2.47 -8.09 15.27
N ALA A 3 1.65 -7.72 14.27
CA ALA A 3 0.47 -8.48 13.85
C ALA A 3 0.78 -9.68 12.91
N GLY A 4 2.04 -10.09 12.74
CA GLY A 4 2.44 -11.21 11.87
C GLY A 4 2.38 -10.95 10.35
N ILE A 5 1.85 -9.82 9.90
CA ILE A 5 1.79 -9.47 8.47
C ILE A 5 3.19 -9.12 7.95
N ARG A 6 3.64 -9.87 6.95
CA ARG A 6 4.96 -9.71 6.29
C ARG A 6 4.89 -9.40 4.79
N SER A 7 3.75 -9.65 4.14
CA SER A 7 3.53 -9.40 2.72
C SER A 7 2.60 -8.21 2.54
N PHE A 8 3.12 -7.10 2.02
CA PHE A 8 2.42 -5.82 1.91
C PHE A 8 1.93 -5.59 0.48
N ARG A 9 2.64 -6.15 -0.50
CA ARG A 9 2.22 -6.15 -1.91
C ARG A 9 2.77 -7.32 -2.70
N THR A 10 2.31 -7.47 -3.93
CA THR A 10 2.91 -8.36 -4.94
C THR A 10 3.51 -7.59 -6.11
N THR A 11 4.62 -8.09 -6.68
CA THR A 11 5.21 -7.48 -7.88
C THR A 11 4.32 -7.70 -9.11
N PRO A 12 4.23 -6.75 -10.04
CA PRO A 12 3.29 -6.84 -11.16
C PRO A 12 3.60 -8.00 -12.12
N LYS A 13 4.89 -8.24 -12.40
CA LYS A 13 5.32 -9.23 -13.40
C LYS A 13 5.34 -10.66 -12.87
N ARG A 14 5.93 -10.87 -11.69
CA ARG A 14 6.19 -12.22 -11.13
C ARG A 14 5.32 -12.57 -9.93
N LYS A 15 4.44 -11.66 -9.50
CA LYS A 15 3.56 -11.84 -8.33
C LYS A 15 4.33 -12.19 -7.05
N GLU A 16 5.59 -11.78 -6.96
CA GLU A 16 6.45 -12.01 -5.79
C GLU A 16 5.96 -11.16 -4.62
N LYS A 17 5.82 -11.77 -3.45
CA LYS A 17 5.45 -11.09 -2.21
C LYS A 17 6.59 -10.16 -1.77
N ARG A 18 6.26 -8.91 -1.49
CA ARG A 18 7.18 -7.88 -0.99
C ARG A 18 6.68 -7.33 0.35
N GLY A 19 7.62 -6.92 1.20
CA GLY A 19 7.34 -6.45 2.55
C GLY A 19 8.28 -5.33 2.96
N ILE A 20 8.34 -5.05 4.25
CA ILE A 20 9.21 -3.99 4.75
C ILE A 20 10.69 -4.36 4.54
N PHE A 21 11.48 -3.39 4.05
CA PHE A 21 12.91 -3.58 3.79
C PHE A 21 13.73 -2.40 4.30
N CYS A 22 13.64 -1.23 3.64
CA CYS A 22 14.53 -0.10 3.94
C CYS A 22 14.10 0.80 5.11
N THR A 23 12.82 0.81 5.47
CA THR A 23 12.22 1.66 6.54
C THR A 23 12.49 3.17 6.48
N ILE A 24 13.04 3.69 5.38
CA ILE A 24 13.40 5.12 5.20
C ILE A 24 12.61 5.81 4.09
N GLY A 25 11.55 5.17 3.58
CA GLY A 25 10.72 5.73 2.51
C GLY A 25 11.34 5.70 1.11
N ARG A 26 12.42 4.94 0.89
CA ARG A 26 13.16 4.88 -0.39
C ARG A 26 12.74 3.72 -1.31
N CYS A 27 12.55 2.52 -0.75
CA CYS A 27 12.15 1.34 -1.51
C CYS A 27 10.63 1.30 -1.73
N THR A 28 10.18 0.49 -2.68
CA THR A 28 8.75 0.34 -3.02
C THR A 28 8.09 -0.90 -2.42
N ASP A 29 8.85 -1.71 -1.68
CA ASP A 29 8.38 -3.00 -1.15
C ASP A 29 7.37 -2.85 0.00
N CYS A 30 7.37 -1.71 0.70
CA CYS A 30 6.40 -1.40 1.75
C CYS A 30 5.08 -0.78 1.26
N MET A 31 4.90 -0.62 -0.05
CA MET A 31 3.71 0.05 -0.59
C MET A 31 2.44 -0.75 -0.33
N MET A 32 1.39 -0.06 0.09
CA MET A 32 0.05 -0.61 0.31
C MET A 32 -1.01 0.39 -0.17
N ILE A 33 -2.27 -0.03 -0.17
CA ILE A 33 -3.41 0.88 -0.36
C ILE A 33 -3.81 1.37 1.03
N VAL A 34 -3.79 2.69 1.23
CA VAL A 34 -4.15 3.33 2.50
C VAL A 34 -5.24 4.34 2.22
N ASP A 35 -6.40 4.19 2.86
CA ASP A 35 -7.57 5.05 2.69
C ASP A 35 -7.96 5.25 1.20
N GLY A 36 -7.86 4.17 0.42
CA GLY A 36 -8.14 4.16 -1.02
C GLY A 36 -7.00 4.68 -1.90
N VAL A 37 -5.91 5.19 -1.31
CA VAL A 37 -4.75 5.69 -2.06
C VAL A 37 -3.74 4.56 -2.29
N PRO A 38 -3.55 4.08 -3.55
CA PRO A 38 -2.55 3.09 -3.89
C PRO A 38 -1.12 3.65 -3.79
N ASN A 39 -0.14 2.76 -3.78
CA ASN A 39 1.30 3.08 -3.76
C ASN A 39 1.77 3.91 -2.55
N THR A 40 1.01 3.87 -1.45
CA THR A 40 1.35 4.60 -0.22
C THR A 40 2.51 3.92 0.50
N ARG A 41 3.59 4.66 0.76
CA ARG A 41 4.76 4.15 1.49
C ARG A 41 4.48 4.07 2.98
N THR A 42 3.98 2.91 3.41
CA THR A 42 3.55 2.70 4.81
C THR A 42 4.68 2.84 5.82
N CYS A 43 5.95 2.63 5.43
CA CYS A 43 7.08 2.75 6.36
C CYS A 43 7.35 4.17 6.88
N VAL A 44 6.77 5.20 6.25
CA VAL A 44 6.90 6.61 6.67
C VAL A 44 5.54 7.30 6.78
N ALA A 45 4.44 6.56 6.57
CA ALA A 45 3.10 7.08 6.71
C ALA A 45 2.76 7.19 8.20
N ILE A 46 2.20 8.33 8.61
CA ILE A 46 1.76 8.54 9.99
C ILE A 46 0.47 7.78 10.22
N VAL A 47 0.47 6.92 11.24
CA VAL A 47 -0.72 6.16 11.65
C VAL A 47 -1.79 7.10 12.20
N ARG A 48 -3.05 6.81 11.87
CA ARG A 48 -4.23 7.52 12.39
C ARG A 48 -5.27 6.48 12.77
N ASP A 49 -6.08 6.82 13.77
CA ASP A 49 -7.20 5.96 14.15
C ASP A 49 -8.20 5.82 12.99
N GLY A 50 -8.80 4.63 12.86
CA GLY A 50 -9.74 4.31 11.79
C GLY A 50 -9.15 4.16 10.38
N MET A 51 -7.83 4.25 10.19
CA MET A 51 -7.18 4.10 8.88
C MET A 51 -7.46 2.72 8.26
N GLN A 52 -7.87 2.70 7.00
CA GLN A 52 -8.12 1.46 6.26
C GLN A 52 -6.91 1.10 5.39
N VAL A 53 -6.27 -0.02 5.71
CA VAL A 53 -5.06 -0.48 5.00
C VAL A 53 -5.32 -1.83 4.33
N LYS A 54 -5.02 -1.91 3.03
CA LYS A 54 -5.17 -3.13 2.22
C LYS A 54 -3.87 -3.48 1.50
N THR A 55 -3.58 -4.77 1.39
CA THR A 55 -2.46 -5.29 0.57
C THR A 55 -2.65 -4.87 -0.88
N GLN A 56 -1.58 -4.41 -1.53
CA GLN A 56 -1.65 -4.02 -2.95
C GLN A 56 -1.21 -5.15 -3.88
N GLU A 57 -1.97 -5.37 -4.95
CA GLU A 57 -1.55 -6.26 -6.02
C GLU A 57 -1.00 -5.48 -7.21
N GLY A 58 0.21 -5.83 -7.65
CA GLY A 58 0.84 -5.20 -8.81
C GLY A 58 1.13 -3.71 -8.64
N LEU A 59 0.66 -2.90 -9.61
CA LEU A 59 0.94 -1.47 -9.71
C LEU A 59 0.00 -0.59 -8.88
N GLY A 60 -1.10 -1.15 -8.35
CA GLY A 60 -2.18 -0.35 -7.76
C GLY A 60 -2.95 0.44 -8.82
N SER A 61 -4.25 0.64 -8.60
CA SER A 61 -5.13 1.42 -9.46
C SER A 61 -5.84 2.49 -8.65
N PHE A 62 -5.95 3.68 -9.20
CA PHE A 62 -6.88 4.69 -8.66
C PHE A 62 -8.26 4.35 -9.21
N GLU A 63 -9.25 4.19 -8.34
CA GLU A 63 -10.63 4.15 -8.77
C GLU A 63 -11.03 5.57 -9.19
N GLU A 64 -11.38 5.75 -10.46
CA GLU A 64 -12.05 6.98 -10.90
C GLU A 64 -13.41 7.03 -10.19
N LYS A 65 -13.58 7.96 -9.23
CA LYS A 65 -14.90 8.28 -8.72
C LYS A 65 -15.73 8.81 -9.90
N LYS A 66 -16.59 7.98 -10.48
CA LYS A 66 -17.64 8.43 -11.40
C LYS A 66 -18.56 9.39 -10.64
N GLY A 67 -18.46 10.68 -10.96
CA GLY A 67 -19.51 11.68 -10.82
C GLY A 67 -19.76 12.24 -9.42
N GLU A 68 -19.34 13.48 -9.21
CA GLU A 68 -20.13 14.45 -8.46
C GLU A 68 -20.00 15.81 -9.18
N ASP A 69 -20.52 15.86 -10.40
CA ASP A 69 -21.03 17.11 -10.97
C ASP A 69 -22.30 17.45 -10.19
N LYS A 70 -22.24 18.49 -9.36
CA LYS A 70 -23.39 19.34 -9.10
C LYS A 70 -22.96 20.77 -8.87
#